data_AF-A0AA88XJH7-F1
#
_entry.id   AF-A0AA88XJH7-F1
#
_cell.length_a   1.000
_cell.length_b   1.000
_cell.length_c   1.000
_cell.angle_alpha   90.00
_cell.angle_beta   90.00
_cell.angle_gamma   90.00
#
_symmetry.space_group_name_H-M   'P 1'
#
loop_
_entity.id
_entity.type
_entity.pdbx_description
1 polymer ?
#
loop_
_entity_poly.entity_id
_entity_poly.type
_entity_poly.pdbx_seq_one_letter_code
_entity_poly.pdbx_strand_id
1 'polypeptide(L)'
;MSGRVSQFQGVTSKEDLLRTLGHQLNMDFADYEKWTRKTKVTRPPPPPREGAVSTSFMVGRIKSGDSYHRGKAPTYREKKVAAKQLEMDKERHERMKILELRLRTRKKTLEEYKKRSKEFLLNRLEQNMKLAEDINSNEEATLNHVKGLLRRYEKYRGGITTLNTNFVKDYDSATQKLDSTRERTNAELTDLEAKVAELDDALKEKQEELNVLTSYKDKEYPVKAMRIATLQKEMQNLKIANQEDQEDLEHIVYTELSKYEKERVRNANLITKDITEQAISVMHPSLKDMALQNMVMKKEIESHKKEQEEILLVNKALEREVEVLLRDPKTNVRLQMFPEFFPAREK
;
A
#
# COMPACT_ATOMS: atom_id res chain seq x y z
N MET A 1 -22.54 -31.64 -36.97
CA MET A 1 -21.92 -31.93 -38.28
C MET A 1 -20.42 -32.10 -38.08
N SER A 2 -19.92 -33.22 -38.60
CA SER A 2 -18.53 -33.60 -38.91
C SER A 2 -17.42 -33.33 -37.91
N GLY A 3 -17.00 -34.41 -37.24
CA GLY A 3 -15.64 -34.57 -36.76
C GLY A 3 -14.63 -34.67 -37.91
N ARG A 4 -13.36 -34.38 -37.59
CA ARG A 4 -12.21 -34.73 -38.41
C ARG A 4 -11.24 -35.53 -37.54
N VAL A 5 -11.32 -36.85 -37.71
CA VAL A 5 -10.24 -37.78 -37.37
C VAL A 5 -9.22 -37.65 -38.51
N SER A 6 -8.00 -37.22 -38.18
CA SER A 6 -6.87 -37.25 -39.10
C SER A 6 -6.05 -38.50 -38.82
N GLN A 7 -6.14 -39.48 -39.72
CA GLN A 7 -5.20 -40.59 -39.82
C GLN A 7 -3.83 -40.04 -40.22
N PHE A 8 -2.80 -40.28 -39.41
CA PHE A 8 -1.42 -40.27 -39.87
C PHE A 8 -0.87 -41.69 -39.79
N GLN A 9 -0.89 -42.39 -40.92
CA GLN A 9 0.00 -43.51 -41.19
C GLN A 9 1.36 -42.93 -41.55
N GLY A 10 2.30 -42.96 -40.61
CA GLY A 10 3.71 -42.73 -40.86
C GLY A 10 4.45 -44.06 -40.80
N VAL A 11 4.94 -44.55 -41.94
CA VAL A 11 5.89 -45.66 -42.01
C VAL A 11 7.17 -45.18 -41.34
N THR A 12 7.40 -45.56 -40.09
CA THR A 12 8.66 -45.27 -39.40
C THR A 12 9.70 -46.29 -39.84
N SER A 13 10.76 -45.81 -40.49
CA SER A 13 11.91 -46.65 -40.82
C SER A 13 12.57 -47.13 -39.53
N LYS A 14 13.09 -48.36 -39.52
CA LYS A 14 13.79 -48.95 -38.37
C LYS A 14 14.93 -48.05 -37.85
N GLU A 15 15.53 -47.26 -38.73
CA GLU A 15 16.60 -46.31 -38.39
C GLU A 15 16.09 -45.10 -37.59
N ASP A 16 14.86 -44.64 -37.84
CA ASP A 16 14.25 -43.52 -37.10
C ASP A 16 13.86 -43.93 -35.68
N LEU A 17 13.40 -45.17 -35.51
CA LEU A 17 13.13 -45.77 -34.20
C LEU A 17 14.41 -45.88 -33.37
N LEU A 18 15.51 -46.31 -33.97
CA LEU A 18 16.81 -46.46 -33.30
C LEU A 18 17.43 -45.10 -32.94
N ARG A 19 17.29 -44.07 -33.78
CA ARG A 19 17.70 -42.71 -33.44
C ARG A 19 16.90 -42.12 -32.29
N THR A 20 15.59 -42.31 -32.30
CA THR A 20 14.70 -41.76 -31.26
C THR A 20 14.98 -42.42 -29.90
N LEU A 21 15.23 -43.74 -29.88
CA LEU A 21 15.67 -44.47 -28.69
C LEU A 21 17.08 -44.08 -28.22
N GLY A 22 18.01 -43.82 -29.15
CA GLY A 22 19.36 -43.36 -28.81
C GLY A 22 19.38 -41.99 -28.13
N HIS A 23 18.48 -41.08 -28.53
CA HIS A 23 18.37 -39.76 -27.92
C HIS A 23 17.76 -39.81 -26.51
N GLN A 24 16.80 -40.71 -26.26
CA GLN A 24 16.22 -40.91 -24.92
C GLN A 24 17.18 -41.59 -23.94
N LEU A 25 18.13 -42.40 -24.43
CA LEU A 25 19.07 -43.15 -23.59
C LEU A 25 20.48 -42.57 -23.57
N ASN A 26 20.71 -41.44 -24.25
CA ASN A 26 22.00 -40.76 -24.35
C ASN A 26 23.15 -41.69 -24.77
N MET A 27 22.88 -42.57 -25.73
CA MET A 27 23.82 -43.58 -26.25
C MET A 27 23.93 -43.44 -27.77
N ASP A 28 25.16 -43.30 -28.28
CA ASP A 28 25.44 -43.10 -29.71
C ASP A 28 25.60 -44.46 -30.40
N PHE A 29 24.64 -44.84 -31.25
CA PHE A 29 24.59 -46.16 -31.90
C PHE A 29 25.43 -46.27 -33.18
N ALA A 30 26.23 -45.24 -33.52
CA ALA A 30 27.12 -45.23 -34.68
C ALA A 30 28.28 -46.25 -34.62
N ASP A 31 28.47 -46.91 -33.48
CA ASP A 31 29.62 -47.77 -33.18
C ASP A 31 29.38 -49.28 -33.36
N TYR A 32 28.34 -49.66 -34.09
CA TYR A 32 27.96 -51.08 -34.26
C TYR A 32 29.02 -51.94 -34.99
N GLU A 33 29.97 -51.34 -35.71
CA GLU A 33 31.09 -52.04 -36.36
C GLU A 33 32.08 -52.67 -35.38
N LYS A 34 32.17 -52.16 -34.14
CA LYS A 34 33.11 -52.62 -33.11
C LYS A 34 32.80 -54.03 -32.58
N TRP A 35 31.59 -54.53 -32.85
CA TRP A 35 31.10 -55.84 -32.40
C TRP A 35 31.15 -56.92 -33.49
N THR A 36 31.75 -56.63 -34.65
CA THR A 36 31.93 -57.64 -35.71
C THR A 36 33.20 -58.46 -35.48
N ARG A 37 33.05 -59.75 -35.17
CA ARG A 37 34.18 -60.67 -34.99
C ARG A 37 34.79 -61.03 -36.36
N LYS A 38 35.90 -60.40 -36.74
CA LYS A 38 36.76 -60.90 -37.83
C LYS A 38 37.61 -62.06 -37.31
N THR A 39 37.17 -63.29 -37.53
CA THR A 39 37.97 -64.49 -37.24
C THR A 39 38.92 -64.80 -38.39
N LYS A 40 40.24 -64.67 -38.15
CA LYS A 40 41.26 -65.46 -38.87
C LYS A 40 41.99 -66.31 -37.83
N VAL A 41 41.77 -67.62 -37.89
CA VAL A 41 42.49 -68.63 -37.10
C VAL A 41 43.81 -68.91 -37.79
N THR A 42 44.91 -68.42 -37.23
CA THR A 42 46.27 -68.76 -37.67
C THR A 42 46.79 -69.91 -36.81
N ARG A 43 46.96 -71.09 -37.42
CA ARG A 43 47.54 -72.29 -36.79
C ARG A 43 49.07 -72.11 -36.64
N PRO A 44 49.68 -72.50 -35.50
CA PRO A 44 51.14 -72.42 -35.32
C PRO A 44 51.89 -73.52 -36.12
N PRO A 45 53.15 -73.28 -36.52
CA PRO A 45 53.93 -74.23 -37.33
C PRO A 45 54.56 -75.38 -36.51
N PRO A 46 54.85 -76.53 -37.14
CA PRO A 46 55.44 -77.70 -36.47
C PRO A 46 56.96 -77.58 -36.27
N PRO A 47 57.55 -78.28 -35.28
CA PRO A 47 58.99 -78.20 -34.96
C PRO A 47 59.89 -78.96 -35.94
N PRO A 48 61.21 -78.63 -36.01
CA PRO A 48 62.14 -79.18 -36.99
C PRO A 48 62.59 -80.60 -36.64
N ARG A 49 62.81 -81.42 -37.68
CA ARG A 49 63.40 -82.77 -37.59
C ARG A 49 64.92 -82.68 -37.47
N GLU A 50 65.50 -83.27 -36.43
CA GLU A 50 66.94 -83.49 -36.31
C GLU A 50 67.41 -84.59 -37.27
N GLY A 51 68.42 -84.24 -38.08
CA GLY A 51 69.10 -85.13 -39.00
C GLY A 51 70.47 -85.58 -38.46
N ALA A 52 70.64 -86.90 -38.46
CA ALA A 52 71.85 -87.67 -38.75
C ALA A 52 73.20 -87.29 -38.11
N VAL A 53 73.60 -88.21 -37.23
CA VAL A 53 74.96 -88.52 -36.74
C VAL A 53 75.98 -88.63 -37.87
N SER A 54 77.13 -87.96 -37.73
CA SER A 54 78.36 -88.21 -38.50
C SER A 54 79.40 -88.86 -37.58
N THR A 55 79.73 -90.11 -37.84
CA THR A 55 80.77 -90.88 -37.14
C THR A 55 82.12 -90.67 -37.81
N SER A 56 83.06 -89.98 -37.16
CA SER A 56 84.46 -89.92 -37.59
C SER A 56 85.29 -90.98 -36.86
N PHE A 57 85.86 -91.88 -37.65
CA PHE A 57 86.74 -92.98 -37.32
C PHE A 57 88.15 -92.44 -36.96
N MET A 58 88.69 -92.77 -35.78
CA MET A 58 90.11 -92.52 -35.43
C MET A 58 90.82 -93.85 -35.17
N VAL A 59 91.86 -94.13 -35.95
CA VAL A 59 92.71 -95.32 -35.88
C VAL A 59 93.94 -95.00 -35.02
N GLY A 60 94.01 -95.63 -33.84
CA GLY A 60 95.14 -95.53 -32.91
C GLY A 60 96.07 -96.73 -33.00
N ARG A 61 97.34 -96.45 -33.29
CA ARG A 61 98.49 -97.35 -33.51
C ARG A 61 98.95 -98.00 -32.18
N ILE A 62 99.09 -99.32 -32.13
CA ILE A 62 99.62 -100.07 -30.97
C ILE A 62 101.12 -100.35 -31.17
N LYS A 63 101.90 -100.14 -30.11
CA LYS A 63 103.36 -100.39 -30.04
C LYS A 63 103.65 -101.86 -29.70
N SER A 64 104.67 -102.37 -30.38
CA SER A 64 105.32 -103.67 -30.18
C SER A 64 106.30 -103.60 -28.99
N GLY A 65 106.37 -104.68 -28.20
CA GLY A 65 107.33 -104.85 -27.11
C GLY A 65 107.40 -106.33 -26.71
N ASP A 66 108.40 -107.02 -27.24
CA ASP A 66 108.79 -108.40 -26.91
C ASP A 66 109.48 -108.46 -25.54
N SER A 67 109.16 -109.49 -24.76
CA SER A 67 110.04 -110.01 -23.70
C SER A 67 109.70 -111.47 -23.43
N TYR A 68 110.73 -112.31 -23.54
CA TYR A 68 110.74 -113.76 -23.54
C TYR A 68 110.41 -114.35 -22.17
N HIS A 69 109.63 -115.44 -22.10
CA HIS A 69 109.97 -116.62 -21.28
C HIS A 69 109.27 -117.89 -21.77
N ARG A 70 110.07 -118.96 -21.84
CA ARG A 70 109.79 -120.28 -22.39
C ARG A 70 108.73 -121.02 -21.58
N GLY A 71 107.72 -121.55 -22.26
CA GLY A 71 106.80 -122.53 -21.68
C GLY A 71 105.87 -123.11 -22.74
N LYS A 72 106.25 -124.26 -23.28
CA LYS A 72 105.46 -125.27 -24.05
C LYS A 72 104.48 -124.73 -25.12
N ALA A 73 104.83 -124.98 -26.38
CA ALA A 73 104.07 -124.62 -27.57
C ALA A 73 102.60 -125.11 -27.54
N PRO A 74 101.60 -124.20 -27.62
CA PRO A 74 100.20 -124.56 -27.79
C PRO A 74 99.85 -124.74 -29.27
N THR A 75 98.92 -125.64 -29.52
CA THR A 75 98.55 -126.14 -30.86
C THR A 75 97.64 -125.14 -31.62
N TYR A 76 97.65 -125.21 -32.96
CA TYR A 76 96.92 -124.31 -33.88
C TYR A 76 95.41 -124.13 -33.56
N ARG A 77 94.79 -125.07 -32.86
CA ARG A 77 93.38 -125.03 -32.43
C ARG A 77 93.12 -124.00 -31.32
N GLU A 78 94.05 -123.79 -30.40
CA GLU A 78 93.86 -122.93 -29.22
C GLU A 78 93.95 -121.43 -29.57
N LYS A 79 94.81 -121.06 -30.54
CA LYS A 79 94.86 -119.69 -31.08
C LYS A 79 93.61 -119.29 -31.86
N LYS A 80 92.97 -120.23 -32.57
CA LYS A 80 91.73 -119.98 -33.32
C LYS A 80 90.52 -119.82 -32.39
N VAL A 81 90.47 -120.57 -31.28
CA VAL A 81 89.41 -120.44 -30.26
C VAL A 81 89.56 -119.12 -29.49
N ALA A 82 90.78 -118.75 -29.08
CA ALA A 82 91.02 -117.48 -28.39
C ALA A 82 90.70 -116.25 -29.26
N ALA A 83 91.01 -116.27 -30.57
CA ALA A 83 90.65 -115.20 -31.49
C ALA A 83 89.12 -115.07 -31.68
N LYS A 84 88.40 -116.20 -31.76
CA LYS A 84 86.93 -116.23 -31.85
C LYS A 84 86.27 -115.75 -30.56
N GLN A 85 86.84 -116.09 -29.39
CA GLN A 85 86.37 -115.60 -28.09
C GLN A 85 86.54 -114.08 -27.99
N LEU A 86 87.69 -113.56 -28.44
CA LEU A 86 88.01 -112.14 -28.41
C LEU A 86 87.14 -111.32 -29.39
N GLU A 87 86.74 -111.91 -30.52
CA GLU A 87 85.77 -111.33 -31.46
C GLU A 87 84.34 -111.31 -30.87
N MET A 88 83.90 -112.41 -30.25
CA MET A 88 82.63 -112.48 -29.52
C MET A 88 82.58 -111.50 -28.34
N ASP A 89 83.70 -111.31 -27.65
CA ASP A 89 83.82 -110.35 -26.55
C ASP A 89 83.82 -108.91 -27.06
N LYS A 90 84.40 -108.63 -28.24
CA LYS A 90 84.27 -107.34 -28.92
C LYS A 90 82.83 -107.05 -29.32
N GLU A 91 82.12 -108.01 -29.92
CA GLU A 91 80.69 -107.85 -30.23
C GLU A 91 79.84 -107.64 -28.98
N ARG A 92 80.13 -108.38 -27.90
CA ARG A 92 79.47 -108.18 -26.59
C ARG A 92 79.77 -106.78 -26.04
N HIS A 93 81.00 -106.31 -26.15
CA HIS A 93 81.39 -104.97 -25.72
C HIS A 93 80.74 -103.87 -26.56
N GLU A 94 80.62 -104.05 -27.87
CA GLU A 94 79.90 -103.14 -28.77
C GLU A 94 78.40 -103.12 -28.46
N ARG A 95 77.77 -104.28 -28.25
CA ARG A 95 76.37 -104.38 -27.83
C ARG A 95 76.13 -103.72 -26.46
N MET A 96 77.03 -103.95 -25.50
CA MET A 96 77.02 -103.27 -24.19
C MET A 96 77.12 -101.75 -24.36
N LYS A 97 78.05 -101.26 -25.19
CA LYS A 97 78.23 -99.84 -25.47
C LYS A 97 77.00 -99.20 -26.15
N ILE A 98 76.34 -99.92 -27.07
CA ILE A 98 75.08 -99.48 -27.69
C ILE A 98 73.95 -99.42 -26.67
N LEU A 99 73.83 -100.43 -25.79
CA LEU A 99 72.83 -100.43 -24.72
C LEU A 99 73.08 -99.31 -23.70
N GLU A 100 74.33 -99.07 -23.32
CA GLU A 100 74.72 -97.93 -22.48
C GLU A 100 74.35 -96.60 -23.13
N LEU A 101 74.61 -96.43 -24.43
CA LEU A 101 74.22 -95.23 -25.16
C LEU A 101 72.70 -95.05 -25.15
N ARG A 102 71.93 -96.11 -25.40
CA ARG A 102 70.45 -96.09 -25.33
C ARG A 102 69.93 -95.79 -23.93
N LEU A 103 70.57 -96.31 -22.89
CA LEU A 103 70.22 -96.00 -21.50
C LEU A 103 70.54 -94.54 -21.17
N ARG A 104 71.68 -94.02 -21.64
CA ARG A 104 72.05 -92.60 -21.48
C ARG A 104 71.08 -91.68 -22.21
N THR A 105 70.69 -91.98 -23.45
CA THR A 105 69.72 -91.16 -24.19
C THR A 105 68.34 -91.23 -23.55
N ARG A 106 67.85 -92.42 -23.14
CA ARG A 106 66.57 -92.55 -22.41
C ARG A 106 66.58 -91.79 -21.09
N LYS A 107 67.66 -91.86 -20.30
CA LYS A 107 67.82 -91.07 -19.07
C LYS A 107 67.75 -89.57 -19.35
N LYS A 108 68.46 -89.07 -20.37
CA LYS A 108 68.39 -87.66 -20.79
C LYS A 108 66.97 -87.24 -21.18
N THR A 109 66.30 -88.02 -22.03
CA THR A 109 64.91 -87.70 -22.42
C THR A 109 63.97 -87.69 -21.22
N LEU A 110 64.13 -88.60 -20.27
CA LEU A 110 63.32 -88.66 -19.06
C LEU A 110 63.58 -87.46 -18.13
N GLU A 111 64.84 -87.01 -18.03
CA GLU A 111 65.19 -85.77 -17.33
C GLU A 111 64.61 -84.54 -18.01
N GLU A 112 64.64 -84.47 -19.35
CA GLU A 112 64.01 -83.39 -20.13
C GLU A 112 62.49 -83.37 -19.93
N TYR A 113 61.82 -84.53 -19.95
CA TYR A 113 60.39 -84.61 -19.63
C TYR A 113 60.10 -84.16 -18.20
N LYS A 114 60.92 -84.55 -17.22
CA LYS A 114 60.78 -84.10 -15.83
C LYS A 114 60.98 -82.59 -15.70
N LYS A 115 61.96 -82.01 -16.41
CA LYS A 115 62.19 -80.55 -16.44
C LYS A 115 60.99 -79.82 -17.05
N ARG A 116 60.55 -80.24 -18.24
CA ARG A 116 59.38 -79.66 -18.93
C ARG A 116 58.10 -79.76 -18.10
N SER A 117 57.89 -80.88 -17.41
CA SER A 117 56.74 -81.05 -16.51
C SER A 117 56.80 -80.09 -15.32
N LYS A 118 57.98 -79.87 -14.73
CA LYS A 118 58.17 -78.90 -13.64
C LYS A 118 57.94 -77.47 -14.12
N GLU A 119 58.49 -77.11 -15.27
CA GLU A 119 58.29 -75.78 -15.89
C GLU A 119 56.82 -75.51 -16.19
N PHE A 120 56.11 -76.50 -16.73
CA PHE A 120 54.67 -76.40 -16.99
C PHE A 120 53.86 -76.19 -15.71
N LEU A 121 54.18 -76.93 -14.64
CA LEU A 121 53.53 -76.77 -13.34
C LEU A 121 53.82 -75.39 -12.74
N LEU A 122 55.07 -74.92 -12.81
CA LEU A 122 55.45 -73.60 -12.30
C LEU A 122 54.74 -72.49 -13.06
N ASN A 123 54.70 -72.56 -14.40
CA ASN A 123 53.99 -71.58 -15.23
C ASN A 123 52.48 -71.59 -14.93
N ARG A 124 51.87 -72.77 -14.74
CA ARG A 124 50.46 -72.86 -14.32
C ARG A 124 50.21 -72.26 -12.93
N LEU A 125 51.11 -72.48 -11.98
CA LEU A 125 51.01 -71.87 -10.65
C LEU A 125 51.11 -70.35 -10.76
N GLU A 126 52.04 -69.83 -11.55
CA GLU A 126 52.18 -68.39 -11.79
C GLU A 126 50.92 -67.80 -12.44
N GLN A 127 50.34 -68.47 -13.44
CA GLN A 127 49.08 -68.05 -14.06
C GLN A 127 47.92 -68.06 -13.07
N ASN A 128 47.81 -69.10 -12.24
CA ASN A 128 46.77 -69.17 -11.21
C ASN A 128 46.93 -68.06 -10.16
N MET A 129 48.16 -67.74 -9.76
CA MET A 129 48.44 -66.62 -8.85
C MET A 129 48.04 -65.28 -9.47
N LYS A 130 48.39 -65.04 -10.74
CA LYS A 130 47.98 -63.83 -11.48
C LYS A 130 46.46 -63.72 -11.59
N LEU A 131 45.79 -64.82 -11.93
CA LEU A 131 44.33 -64.85 -11.99
C LEU A 131 43.69 -64.56 -10.63
N ALA A 132 44.23 -65.08 -9.53
CA ALA A 132 43.74 -64.80 -8.19
C ALA A 132 43.93 -63.31 -7.82
N GLU A 133 45.07 -62.71 -8.18
CA GLU A 133 45.34 -61.29 -7.97
C GLU A 133 44.40 -60.40 -8.80
N ASP A 134 44.19 -60.74 -10.07
CA ASP A 134 43.27 -60.04 -10.97
C ASP A 134 41.81 -60.11 -10.44
N ILE A 135 41.37 -61.28 -9.97
CA ILE A 135 40.05 -61.45 -9.36
C ILE A 135 39.93 -60.58 -8.12
N ASN A 136 40.89 -60.66 -7.20
CA ASN A 136 40.87 -59.87 -5.96
C ASN A 136 40.88 -58.37 -6.23
N SER A 137 41.70 -57.91 -7.18
CA SER A 137 41.75 -56.49 -7.57
C SER A 137 40.44 -56.01 -8.16
N ASN A 138 39.82 -56.83 -9.04
CA ASN A 138 38.52 -56.50 -9.62
C ASN A 138 37.39 -56.54 -8.57
N GLU A 139 37.41 -57.51 -7.65
CA GLU A 139 36.50 -57.56 -6.51
C GLU A 139 36.65 -56.34 -5.60
N GLU A 140 37.88 -55.91 -5.30
CA GLU A 140 38.12 -54.71 -4.51
C GLU A 140 37.63 -53.44 -5.22
N ALA A 141 37.91 -53.31 -6.53
CA ALA A 141 37.46 -52.18 -7.34
C ALA A 141 35.92 -52.10 -7.40
N THR A 142 35.24 -53.23 -7.63
CA THR A 142 33.78 -53.30 -7.66
C THR A 142 33.17 -53.03 -6.28
N LEU A 143 33.75 -53.58 -5.21
CA LEU A 143 33.31 -53.35 -3.84
C LEU A 143 33.48 -51.88 -3.44
N ASN A 144 34.60 -51.24 -3.81
CA ASN A 144 34.81 -49.81 -3.59
C ASN A 144 33.82 -48.95 -4.39
N HIS A 145 33.51 -49.34 -5.63
CA HIS A 145 32.48 -48.68 -6.43
C HIS A 145 31.09 -48.78 -5.78
N VAL A 146 30.70 -49.98 -5.33
CA VAL A 146 29.42 -50.22 -4.65
C VAL A 146 29.34 -49.45 -3.33
N LYS A 147 30.41 -49.44 -2.51
CA LYS A 147 30.48 -48.62 -1.30
C LYS A 147 30.33 -47.12 -1.61
N GLY A 148 30.98 -46.64 -2.66
CA GLY A 148 30.85 -45.26 -3.12
C GLY A 148 29.42 -44.92 -3.54
N LEU A 149 28.75 -45.85 -4.24
CA LEU A 149 27.36 -45.69 -4.66
C LEU A 149 26.39 -45.69 -3.46
N LEU A 150 26.55 -46.61 -2.50
CA LEU A 150 25.74 -46.66 -1.28
C LEU A 150 25.83 -45.37 -0.48
N ARG A 151 27.04 -44.83 -0.28
CA ARG A 151 27.23 -43.54 0.41
C ARG A 151 26.52 -42.39 -0.31
N ARG A 152 26.49 -42.39 -1.65
CA ARG A 152 25.73 -41.39 -2.41
C ARG A 152 24.23 -41.56 -2.18
N TYR A 153 23.70 -42.78 -2.24
CA TYR A 153 22.28 -43.04 -1.96
C TYR A 153 21.87 -42.63 -0.54
N GLU A 154 22.70 -42.89 0.47
CA GLU A 154 22.44 -42.44 1.84
C GLU A 154 22.36 -40.92 1.94
N LYS A 155 23.30 -40.21 1.29
CA LYS A 155 23.26 -38.74 1.21
C LYS A 155 22.01 -38.22 0.50
N TYR A 156 21.63 -38.81 -0.64
CA TYR A 156 20.42 -38.42 -1.36
C TYR A 156 19.16 -38.69 -0.54
N ARG A 157 19.07 -39.85 0.11
CA ARG A 157 17.95 -40.19 1.00
C ARG A 157 17.84 -39.21 2.16
N GLY A 158 18.96 -38.89 2.81
CA GLY A 158 19.01 -37.87 3.87
C GLY A 158 18.55 -36.51 3.35
N GLY A 159 19.11 -36.07 2.21
CA GLY A 159 18.75 -34.82 1.55
C GLY A 159 17.26 -34.73 1.19
N ILE A 160 16.68 -35.79 0.62
CA ILE A 160 15.24 -35.86 0.30
C ILE A 160 14.40 -35.75 1.57
N THR A 161 14.81 -36.41 2.66
CA THR A 161 14.07 -36.39 3.92
C THR A 161 14.08 -34.99 4.52
N THR A 162 15.26 -34.35 4.60
CA THR A 162 15.38 -32.97 5.09
C THR A 162 14.61 -31.98 4.22
N LEU A 163 14.68 -32.16 2.90
CA LEU A 163 13.98 -31.33 1.93
C LEU A 163 12.47 -31.46 2.11
N ASN A 164 11.95 -32.69 2.22
CA ASN A 164 10.53 -32.92 2.45
C ASN A 164 10.05 -32.36 3.79
N THR A 165 10.83 -32.53 4.86
CA THR A 165 10.48 -31.94 6.17
C THR A 165 10.47 -30.42 6.15
N ASN A 166 11.39 -29.79 5.41
CA ASN A 166 11.41 -28.34 5.27
C ASN A 166 10.24 -27.87 4.41
N PHE A 167 9.94 -28.53 3.30
CA PHE A 167 8.78 -28.20 2.47
C PHE A 167 7.47 -28.29 3.24
N VAL A 168 7.26 -29.34 4.04
CA VAL A 168 6.06 -29.47 4.88
C VAL A 168 6.00 -28.32 5.89
N LYS A 169 7.10 -28.01 6.58
CA LYS A 169 7.15 -26.88 7.53
C LYS A 169 6.88 -25.53 6.87
N ASP A 170 7.46 -25.30 5.70
CA ASP A 170 7.29 -24.05 4.95
C ASP A 170 5.84 -23.92 4.46
N TYR A 171 5.24 -25.02 4.00
CA TYR A 171 3.83 -25.09 3.62
C TYR A 171 2.90 -24.81 4.81
N ASP A 172 3.14 -25.46 5.95
CA ASP A 172 2.36 -25.25 7.17
C ASP A 172 2.51 -23.81 7.68
N SER A 173 3.71 -23.24 7.62
CA SER A 173 3.93 -21.84 7.98
C SER A 173 3.24 -20.86 7.02
N ALA A 174 3.27 -21.14 5.71
CA ALA A 174 2.62 -20.32 4.71
C ALA A 174 1.08 -20.37 4.84
N THR A 175 0.52 -21.55 5.07
CA THR A 175 -0.92 -21.73 5.30
C THR A 175 -1.37 -21.03 6.59
N GLN A 176 -0.64 -21.20 7.69
CA GLN A 176 -0.94 -20.50 8.94
C GLN A 176 -0.88 -18.96 8.78
N LYS A 177 0.12 -18.44 8.06
CA LYS A 177 0.21 -17.00 7.76
C LYS A 177 -0.98 -16.53 6.92
N LEU A 178 -1.37 -17.30 5.91
CA LEU A 178 -2.52 -16.99 5.09
C LEU A 178 -3.80 -16.91 5.93
N ASP A 179 -4.04 -17.91 6.78
CA ASP A 179 -5.22 -17.97 7.64
C ASP A 179 -5.23 -16.81 8.65
N SER A 180 -4.11 -16.53 9.32
CA SER A 180 -4.01 -15.39 10.23
C SER A 180 -4.24 -14.03 9.55
N THR A 181 -3.77 -13.89 8.31
CA THR A 181 -3.96 -12.67 7.52
C THR A 181 -5.41 -12.55 7.09
N ARG A 182 -6.04 -13.66 6.70
CA ARG A 182 -7.46 -13.73 6.36
C ARG A 182 -8.34 -13.37 7.56
N GLU A 183 -8.07 -13.91 8.74
CA GLU A 183 -8.80 -13.59 9.96
C GLU A 183 -8.65 -12.11 10.34
N ARG A 184 -7.42 -11.59 10.33
CA ARG A 184 -7.15 -10.18 10.59
C ARG A 184 -7.87 -9.26 9.61
N THR A 185 -7.78 -9.54 8.31
CA THR A 185 -8.43 -8.72 7.28
C THR A 185 -9.95 -8.82 7.35
N ASN A 186 -10.50 -9.99 7.65
CA ASN A 186 -11.94 -10.14 7.88
C ASN A 186 -12.41 -9.35 9.09
N ALA A 187 -11.67 -9.39 10.21
CA ALA A 187 -12.00 -8.60 11.40
C ALA A 187 -11.96 -7.08 11.11
N GLU A 188 -10.93 -6.63 10.39
CA GLU A 188 -10.84 -5.23 9.95
C GLU A 188 -11.97 -4.84 9.00
N LEU A 189 -12.38 -5.73 8.10
CA LEU A 189 -13.52 -5.50 7.21
C LEU A 189 -14.83 -5.40 8.00
N THR A 190 -15.08 -6.31 8.95
CA THR A 190 -16.31 -6.27 9.76
C THR A 190 -16.38 -5.02 10.62
N ASP A 191 -15.25 -4.59 11.18
CA ASP A 191 -15.17 -3.33 11.95
C ASP A 191 -15.43 -2.11 11.05
N LEU A 192 -14.94 -2.15 9.81
CA LEU A 192 -15.16 -1.08 8.85
C LEU A 192 -16.61 -1.04 8.36
N GLU A 193 -17.21 -2.20 8.09
CA GLU A 193 -18.64 -2.34 7.74
C GLU A 193 -19.54 -1.81 8.87
N ALA A 194 -19.23 -2.13 10.12
CA ALA A 194 -19.96 -1.59 11.28
C ALA A 194 -19.86 -0.06 11.37
N LYS A 195 -18.67 0.51 11.14
CA LYS A 195 -18.49 1.98 11.11
C LYS A 195 -19.22 2.63 9.96
N VAL A 196 -19.26 2.01 8.79
CA VAL A 196 -20.01 2.52 7.64
C VAL A 196 -21.50 2.51 7.95
N ALA A 197 -22.02 1.44 8.55
CA ALA A 197 -23.43 1.36 8.95
C ALA A 197 -23.78 2.45 9.99
N GLU A 198 -22.93 2.66 11.01
CA GLU A 198 -23.12 3.72 12.01
C GLU A 198 -23.15 5.12 11.37
N LEU A 199 -22.22 5.38 10.43
CA LEU A 199 -22.18 6.66 9.70
C LEU A 199 -23.38 6.85 8.79
N ASP A 200 -23.87 5.81 8.13
CA ASP A 200 -25.07 5.86 7.30
C ASP A 200 -26.33 6.15 8.13
N ASP A 201 -26.43 5.58 9.32
CA ASP A 201 -27.54 5.85 10.24
C ASP A 201 -27.48 7.29 10.79
N ALA A 202 -26.28 7.75 11.18
CA ALA A 202 -26.09 9.15 11.59
C ALA A 202 -26.39 10.14 10.44
N LEU A 203 -26.02 9.79 9.20
CA LEU A 203 -26.32 10.59 8.02
C LEU A 203 -27.83 10.68 7.79
N LYS A 204 -28.57 9.58 7.93
CA LYS A 204 -30.04 9.57 7.82
C LYS A 204 -30.68 10.44 8.88
N GLU A 205 -30.26 10.32 10.14
CA GLU A 205 -30.77 11.16 11.24
C GLU A 205 -30.55 12.65 10.93
N LYS A 206 -29.35 13.03 10.48
CA LYS A 206 -29.07 14.42 10.08
C LYS A 206 -29.84 14.88 8.86
N GLN A 207 -30.10 13.99 7.91
CA GLN A 207 -30.96 14.30 6.78
C GLN A 207 -32.42 14.51 7.21
N GLU A 208 -32.92 13.75 8.17
CA GLU A 208 -34.26 13.94 8.76
C GLU A 208 -34.35 15.26 9.54
N GLU A 209 -33.36 15.57 10.39
CA GLU A 209 -33.27 16.87 11.07
C GLU A 209 -33.29 18.03 10.07
N LEU A 210 -32.53 17.92 8.97
CA LEU A 210 -32.50 18.91 7.91
C LEU A 210 -33.87 19.04 7.21
N ASN A 211 -34.55 17.92 6.96
CA ASN A 211 -35.89 17.90 6.37
C ASN A 211 -36.92 18.58 7.28
N VAL A 212 -36.85 18.36 8.60
CA VAL A 212 -37.71 19.06 9.57
C VAL A 212 -37.42 20.56 9.56
N LEU A 213 -36.14 20.95 9.58
CA LEU A 213 -35.75 22.35 9.62
C LEU A 213 -36.13 23.11 8.33
N THR A 214 -35.94 22.48 7.17
CA THR A 214 -36.36 23.03 5.88
C THR A 214 -37.88 23.15 5.80
N SER A 215 -38.63 22.14 6.26
CA SER A 215 -40.09 22.21 6.35
C SER A 215 -40.55 23.36 7.25
N TYR A 216 -39.90 23.55 8.40
CA TYR A 216 -40.20 24.69 9.27
C TYR A 216 -39.92 26.03 8.58
N LYS A 217 -38.75 26.17 7.96
CA LYS A 217 -38.33 27.40 7.29
C LYS A 217 -39.26 27.78 6.13
N ASP A 218 -39.65 26.81 5.32
CA ASP A 218 -40.35 27.09 4.06
C ASP A 218 -41.88 27.06 4.21
N LYS A 219 -42.43 26.29 5.17
CA LYS A 219 -43.88 26.15 5.35
C LYS A 219 -44.40 26.85 6.60
N GLU A 220 -43.82 26.57 7.77
CA GLU A 220 -44.38 27.07 9.03
C GLU A 220 -44.00 28.53 9.30
N TYR A 221 -42.73 28.87 9.11
CA TYR A 221 -42.19 30.19 9.44
C TYR A 221 -42.90 31.31 8.66
N PRO A 222 -43.13 31.22 7.34
CA PRO A 222 -43.81 32.28 6.60
C PRO A 222 -45.26 32.49 7.08
N VAL A 223 -45.96 31.41 7.42
CA VAL A 223 -47.33 31.48 7.96
C VAL A 223 -47.33 32.15 9.34
N LYS A 224 -46.41 31.77 10.23
CA LYS A 224 -46.25 32.41 11.55
C LYS A 224 -45.86 33.88 11.42
N ALA A 225 -44.94 34.22 10.53
CA ALA A 225 -44.53 35.60 10.26
C ALA A 225 -45.70 36.44 9.73
N MET A 226 -46.49 35.91 8.80
CA MET A 226 -47.70 36.57 8.29
C MET A 226 -48.74 36.78 9.40
N ARG A 227 -48.92 35.79 10.29
CA ARG A 227 -49.82 35.92 11.45
C ARG A 227 -49.34 37.01 12.40
N ILE A 228 -48.04 37.09 12.68
CA ILE A 228 -47.44 38.16 13.49
C ILE A 228 -47.68 39.53 12.85
N ALA A 229 -47.43 39.67 11.55
CA ALA A 229 -47.68 40.93 10.83
C ALA A 229 -49.16 41.34 10.86
N THR A 230 -50.07 40.37 10.77
CA THR A 230 -51.52 40.61 10.88
C THR A 230 -51.89 41.13 12.28
N LEU A 231 -51.40 40.46 13.33
CA LEU A 231 -51.63 40.88 14.72
C LEU A 231 -51.02 42.25 15.01
N GLN A 232 -49.85 42.56 14.47
CA GLN A 232 -49.24 43.89 14.58
C GLN A 232 -50.10 44.97 13.93
N LYS A 233 -50.69 44.68 12.77
CA LYS A 233 -51.62 45.60 12.10
C LYS A 233 -52.90 45.78 12.91
N GLU A 234 -53.46 44.70 13.46
CA GLU A 234 -54.63 44.76 14.34
C GLU A 234 -54.35 45.61 15.59
N MET A 235 -53.20 45.42 16.25
CA MET A 235 -52.77 46.25 17.38
C MET A 235 -52.64 47.72 16.99
N GLN A 236 -52.06 48.02 15.83
CA GLN A 236 -51.91 49.40 15.37
C GLN A 236 -53.26 50.05 15.07
N ASN A 237 -54.18 49.32 14.44
CA ASN A 237 -55.53 49.80 14.19
C ASN A 237 -56.28 50.07 15.51
N LEU A 238 -56.19 49.16 16.48
CA LEU A 238 -56.78 49.34 17.80
C LEU A 238 -56.17 50.55 18.53
N LYS A 239 -54.86 50.77 18.41
CA LYS A 239 -54.20 51.94 18.98
C LYS A 239 -54.72 53.24 18.37
N ILE A 240 -54.92 53.27 17.05
CA ILE A 240 -55.47 54.43 16.35
C ILE A 240 -56.92 54.67 16.78
N ALA A 241 -57.76 53.63 16.79
CA ALA A 241 -59.15 53.73 17.22
C ALA A 241 -59.27 54.23 18.67
N ASN A 242 -58.46 53.70 19.58
CA ASN A 242 -58.46 54.14 20.98
C ASN A 242 -57.97 55.60 21.14
N GLN A 243 -57.06 56.05 20.27
CA GLN A 243 -56.61 57.44 20.27
C GLN A 243 -57.73 58.38 19.78
N GLU A 244 -58.45 57.99 18.73
CA GLU A 244 -59.63 58.72 18.23
C GLU A 244 -60.74 58.79 19.28
N ASP A 245 -61.08 57.66 19.91
CA ASP A 245 -62.06 57.61 21.02
C ASP A 245 -61.65 58.50 22.19
N GLN A 246 -60.35 58.56 22.50
CA GLN A 246 -59.82 59.42 23.56
C GLN A 246 -59.94 60.90 23.20
N GLU A 247 -59.60 61.28 21.97
CA GLU A 247 -59.73 62.67 21.48
C GLU A 247 -61.19 63.12 21.47
N ASP A 248 -62.11 62.25 21.05
CA ASP A 248 -63.55 62.48 21.09
C ASP A 248 -64.05 62.67 22.53
N LEU A 249 -63.60 61.82 23.46
CA LEU A 249 -63.95 61.94 24.87
C LEU A 249 -63.41 63.24 25.48
N GLU A 250 -62.16 63.61 25.19
CA GLU A 250 -61.56 64.87 25.62
C GLU A 250 -62.34 66.07 25.09
N HIS A 251 -62.77 66.03 23.82
CA HIS A 251 -63.63 67.06 23.24
C HIS A 251 -65.01 67.14 23.93
N ILE A 252 -65.64 66.00 24.22
CA ILE A 252 -66.91 65.96 24.97
C ILE A 252 -66.71 66.55 26.37
N VAL A 253 -65.65 66.17 27.08
CA VAL A 253 -65.33 66.70 28.42
C VAL A 253 -65.12 68.21 28.36
N TYR A 254 -64.35 68.70 27.39
CA TYR A 254 -64.08 70.13 27.25
C TYR A 254 -65.36 70.93 26.93
N THR A 255 -66.17 70.44 26.00
CA THR A 255 -67.42 71.11 25.63
C THR A 255 -68.41 71.14 26.79
N GLU A 256 -68.53 70.05 27.54
CA GLU A 256 -69.43 69.97 28.69
C GLU A 256 -68.93 70.85 29.86
N LEU A 257 -67.63 70.85 30.16
CA LEU A 257 -67.03 71.78 31.13
C LEU A 257 -67.28 73.24 30.73
N SER A 258 -67.14 73.58 29.44
CA SER A 258 -67.41 74.93 28.95
C SER A 258 -68.89 75.32 29.10
N LYS A 259 -69.82 74.39 28.87
CA LYS A 259 -71.26 74.61 29.12
C LYS A 259 -71.52 74.85 30.60
N TYR A 260 -71.01 73.98 31.48
CA TYR A 260 -71.16 74.14 32.94
C TYR A 260 -70.58 75.45 33.44
N GLU A 261 -69.42 75.88 32.92
CA GLU A 261 -68.82 77.15 33.29
C GLU A 261 -69.69 78.34 32.86
N LYS A 262 -70.20 78.33 31.63
CA LYS A 262 -71.12 79.36 31.13
C LYS A 262 -72.41 79.40 31.94
N GLU A 263 -72.97 78.24 32.26
CA GLU A 263 -74.19 78.13 33.06
C GLU A 263 -73.95 78.59 34.50
N ARG A 264 -72.81 78.23 35.11
CA ARG A 264 -72.39 78.71 36.43
C ARG A 264 -72.27 80.23 36.46
N VAL A 265 -71.59 80.83 35.49
CA VAL A 265 -71.44 82.29 35.38
C VAL A 265 -72.80 82.95 35.17
N ARG A 266 -73.67 82.39 34.31
CA ARG A 266 -75.01 82.89 34.08
C ARG A 266 -75.86 82.84 35.36
N ASN A 267 -75.85 81.72 36.08
CA ASN A 267 -76.57 81.55 37.33
C ASN A 267 -76.05 82.49 38.41
N ALA A 268 -74.73 82.64 38.55
CA ALA A 268 -74.11 83.61 39.46
C ALA A 268 -74.53 85.05 39.14
N ASN A 269 -74.55 85.43 37.85
CA ASN A 269 -75.01 86.75 37.42
C ASN A 269 -76.51 86.96 37.68
N LEU A 270 -77.35 85.94 37.46
CA LEU A 270 -78.78 86.01 37.76
C LEU A 270 -79.04 86.16 39.25
N ILE A 271 -78.37 85.37 40.10
CA ILE A 271 -78.47 85.49 41.56
C ILE A 271 -78.00 86.88 42.02
N THR A 272 -76.86 87.35 41.50
CA THR A 272 -76.35 88.69 41.82
C THR A 272 -77.34 89.77 41.40
N LYS A 273 -77.90 89.67 40.19
CA LYS A 273 -78.91 90.59 39.69
C LYS A 273 -80.15 90.61 40.58
N ASP A 274 -80.71 89.46 40.91
CA ASP A 274 -81.90 89.33 41.76
C ASP A 274 -81.66 89.92 43.16
N ILE A 275 -80.52 89.60 43.78
CA ILE A 275 -80.12 90.19 45.06
C ILE A 275 -79.97 91.71 44.95
N THR A 276 -79.35 92.23 43.87
CA THR A 276 -79.21 93.68 43.68
C THR A 276 -80.55 94.36 43.42
N GLU A 277 -81.45 93.77 42.62
CA GLU A 277 -82.79 94.30 42.38
C GLU A 277 -83.62 94.32 43.66
N GLN A 278 -83.56 93.25 44.45
CA GLN A 278 -84.22 93.18 45.75
C GLN A 278 -83.64 94.23 46.71
N ALA A 279 -82.32 94.37 46.79
CA ALA A 279 -81.66 95.38 47.61
C ALA A 279 -82.07 96.80 47.17
N ILE A 280 -82.08 97.07 45.86
CA ILE A 280 -82.56 98.34 45.30
C ILE A 280 -84.03 98.57 45.66
N SER A 281 -84.90 97.57 45.55
CA SER A 281 -86.33 97.72 45.84
C SER A 281 -86.58 98.22 47.27
N VAL A 282 -85.81 97.72 48.24
CA VAL A 282 -85.88 98.07 49.67
C VAL A 282 -85.23 99.43 49.99
N MET A 283 -84.39 99.98 49.11
CA MET A 283 -83.79 101.30 49.33
C MET A 283 -84.82 102.43 49.34
N HIS A 284 -84.64 103.38 50.25
CA HIS A 284 -85.46 104.59 50.34
C HIS A 284 -85.34 105.44 49.05
N PRO A 285 -86.44 106.05 48.54
CA PRO A 285 -86.43 106.82 47.28
C PRO A 285 -85.33 107.89 47.20
N SER A 286 -85.08 108.63 48.29
CA SER A 286 -84.01 109.63 48.35
C SER A 286 -82.60 109.05 48.09
N LEU A 287 -82.35 107.79 48.51
CA LEU A 287 -81.07 107.13 48.27
C LEU A 287 -80.96 106.66 46.80
N LYS A 288 -82.08 106.27 46.17
CA LYS A 288 -82.14 105.94 44.73
C LYS A 288 -81.86 107.17 43.87
N ASP A 289 -82.47 108.30 44.21
CA ASP A 289 -82.26 109.56 43.51
C ASP A 289 -80.82 110.03 43.66
N MET A 290 -80.23 109.90 44.85
CA MET A 290 -78.82 110.21 45.08
C MET A 290 -77.89 109.26 44.31
N ALA A 291 -78.18 107.96 44.25
CA ALA A 291 -77.39 107.01 43.47
C ALA A 291 -77.48 107.30 41.96
N LEU A 292 -78.67 107.68 41.47
CA LEU A 292 -78.87 108.09 40.07
C LEU A 292 -78.10 109.39 39.78
N GLN A 293 -78.20 110.39 40.65
CA GLN A 293 -77.41 111.62 40.54
C GLN A 293 -75.92 111.34 40.56
N ASN A 294 -75.43 110.46 41.44
CA ASN A 294 -74.03 110.04 41.48
C ASN A 294 -73.61 109.36 40.18
N MET A 295 -74.47 108.54 39.57
CA MET A 295 -74.19 107.88 38.29
C MET A 295 -74.15 108.88 37.13
N VAL A 296 -75.09 109.84 37.10
CA VAL A 296 -75.11 110.94 36.12
C VAL A 296 -73.87 111.80 36.28
N MET A 297 -73.58 112.24 37.51
CA MET A 297 -72.40 113.05 37.82
C MET A 297 -71.10 112.32 37.49
N LYS A 298 -71.01 111.01 37.73
CA LYS A 298 -69.85 110.21 37.30
C LYS A 298 -69.67 110.24 35.79
N LYS A 299 -70.75 110.07 35.02
CA LYS A 299 -70.68 110.18 33.55
C LYS A 299 -70.31 111.60 33.10
N GLU A 300 -70.83 112.64 33.75
CA GLU A 300 -70.46 114.03 33.48
C GLU A 300 -68.98 114.28 33.80
N ILE A 301 -68.46 113.77 34.91
CA ILE A 301 -67.03 113.84 35.26
C ILE A 301 -66.18 113.12 34.20
N GLU A 302 -66.59 111.93 33.76
CA GLU A 302 -65.90 111.19 32.69
C GLU A 302 -65.92 111.98 31.37
N SER A 303 -67.01 112.68 31.07
CA SER A 303 -67.13 113.56 29.90
C SER A 303 -66.21 114.78 30.01
N HIS A 304 -66.24 115.50 31.13
CA HIS A 304 -65.37 116.67 31.35
C HIS A 304 -63.90 116.31 31.43
N LYS A 305 -63.54 115.11 31.93
CA LYS A 305 -62.16 114.62 31.87
C LYS A 305 -61.67 114.47 30.44
N LYS A 306 -62.49 113.89 29.55
CA LYS A 306 -62.16 113.80 28.12
C LYS A 306 -62.01 115.19 27.50
N GLU A 307 -62.92 116.11 27.80
CA GLU A 307 -62.88 117.49 27.30
C GLU A 307 -61.65 118.26 27.83
N GLN A 308 -61.27 118.08 29.09
CA GLN A 308 -60.04 118.64 29.65
C GLN A 308 -58.78 118.06 29.00
N GLU A 309 -58.74 116.75 28.73
CA GLU A 309 -57.64 116.12 28.00
C GLU A 309 -57.51 116.70 26.59
N GLU A 310 -58.63 116.93 25.89
CA GLU A 310 -58.65 117.57 24.58
C GLU A 310 -58.14 119.03 24.64
N ILE A 311 -58.63 119.84 25.59
CA ILE A 311 -58.18 121.24 25.75
C ILE A 311 -56.70 121.29 26.13
N LEU A 312 -56.21 120.39 26.99
CA LEU A 312 -54.79 120.30 27.33
C LEU A 312 -53.93 119.95 26.11
N LEU A 313 -54.41 119.08 25.23
CA LEU A 313 -53.72 118.77 23.97
C LEU A 313 -53.65 119.99 23.05
N VAL A 314 -54.74 120.75 22.94
CA VAL A 314 -54.80 121.98 22.15
C VAL A 314 -53.90 123.07 22.73
N ASN A 315 -53.92 123.30 24.05
CA ASN A 315 -53.01 124.25 24.71
C ASN A 315 -51.55 123.86 24.51
N LYS A 316 -51.19 122.58 24.66
CA LYS A 316 -49.82 122.12 24.35
C LYS A 316 -49.45 122.33 22.88
N ALA A 317 -50.40 122.31 21.96
CA ALA A 317 -50.15 122.59 20.54
C ALA A 317 -49.93 124.09 20.31
N LEU A 318 -50.77 124.94 20.93
CA LEU A 318 -50.63 126.40 20.91
C LEU A 318 -49.35 126.88 21.60
N GLU A 319 -48.97 126.29 22.75
CA GLU A 319 -47.69 126.58 23.42
C GLU A 319 -46.50 126.21 22.54
N ARG A 320 -46.57 125.07 21.84
CA ARG A 320 -45.55 124.70 20.85
C ARG A 320 -45.53 125.67 19.66
N GLU A 321 -46.69 126.13 19.20
CA GLU A 321 -46.78 127.12 18.12
C GLU A 321 -46.20 128.47 18.56
N VAL A 322 -46.49 128.93 19.78
CA VAL A 322 -45.90 130.13 20.39
C VAL A 322 -44.39 129.96 20.61
N GLU A 323 -43.92 128.81 21.10
CA GLU A 323 -42.49 128.52 21.22
C GLU A 323 -41.78 128.53 19.86
N VAL A 324 -42.41 128.00 18.81
CA VAL A 324 -41.90 128.06 17.44
C VAL A 324 -41.86 129.51 16.96
N LEU A 325 -42.92 130.29 17.16
CA LEU A 325 -42.98 131.70 16.80
C LEU A 325 -41.96 132.57 17.57
N LEU A 326 -41.63 132.21 18.82
CA LEU A 326 -40.61 132.86 19.64
C LEU A 326 -39.17 132.43 19.29
N ARG A 327 -38.96 131.22 18.78
CA ARG A 327 -37.67 130.70 18.31
C ARG A 327 -37.33 131.13 16.88
N ASP A 328 -38.31 131.50 16.07
CA ASP A 328 -38.09 131.95 14.70
C ASP A 328 -37.56 133.41 14.68
N PRO A 329 -36.32 133.67 14.24
CA PRO A 329 -35.70 135.00 14.29
C PRO A 329 -36.36 136.05 13.38
N LYS A 330 -37.41 135.69 12.63
CA LYS A 330 -38.19 136.60 11.77
C LYS A 330 -39.40 137.25 12.45
N THR A 331 -39.86 136.73 13.59
CA THR A 331 -41.04 137.22 14.33
C THR A 331 -40.70 138.04 15.57
N ASN A 332 -39.43 138.09 15.96
CA ASN A 332 -38.96 138.91 17.07
C ASN A 332 -38.74 140.36 16.62
N VAL A 333 -39.84 141.12 16.56
CA VAL A 333 -39.88 142.52 16.09
C VAL A 333 -38.87 143.43 16.81
N ARG A 334 -38.49 143.08 18.05
CA ARG A 334 -37.43 143.77 18.81
C ARG A 334 -36.01 143.50 18.28
N LEU A 335 -35.71 142.29 17.80
CA LEU A 335 -34.42 141.96 17.18
C LEU A 335 -34.31 142.50 15.74
N GLN A 336 -35.42 142.64 15.02
CA GLN A 336 -35.42 143.23 13.67
C GLN A 336 -35.25 144.75 13.66
N MET A 337 -35.80 145.46 14.65
CA MET A 337 -35.77 146.93 14.67
C MET A 337 -34.50 147.52 15.30
N PHE A 338 -33.83 146.80 16.21
CA PHE A 338 -32.63 147.29 16.90
C PHE A 338 -31.54 146.20 17.07
N PRO A 339 -30.81 145.86 15.99
CA PRO A 339 -29.73 144.86 16.04
C PRO A 339 -28.55 145.27 16.94
N GLU A 340 -28.36 146.58 17.14
CA GLU A 340 -27.19 147.18 17.81
C GLU A 340 -27.30 147.23 19.36
N PHE A 341 -28.48 146.96 19.93
CA PHE A 341 -28.70 147.07 21.39
C PHE A 341 -28.90 145.75 22.13
N PHE A 342 -29.01 144.62 21.41
CA PHE A 342 -29.24 143.30 22.01
C PHE A 342 -28.40 142.22 21.32
N PRO A 343 -27.13 142.01 21.72
CA PRO A 343 -26.35 140.87 21.24
C PRO A 343 -27.04 139.56 21.61
N ALA A 344 -26.99 138.60 20.69
CA ALA A 344 -27.52 137.26 20.91
C ALA A 344 -27.02 136.72 22.25
N ARG A 345 -27.92 136.58 23.23
CA ARG A 345 -27.59 135.81 24.42
C ARG A 345 -27.57 134.35 24.01
N GLU A 346 -26.36 133.81 23.94
CA GLU A 346 -26.13 132.39 24.12
C GLU A 346 -26.85 131.93 25.39
N LYS A 347 -27.82 131.03 25.21
CA LYS A 347 -27.99 129.80 25.98
C LYS A 347 -28.91 128.86 25.24
#